data_AF-A0A429F208-F1
#
_entry.id   AF-A0A429F208-F1
#
_cell.length_a   1.000
_cell.length_b   1.000
_cell.length_c   1.000
_cell.angle_alpha   90.00
_cell.angle_beta   90.00
_cell.angle_gamma   90.00
#
_symmetry.space_group_name_H-M   'P 1'
#
loop_
_entity.id
_entity.type
_entity.pdbx_description
1 polymer ?
#
loop_
_entity_poly.entity_id
_entity_poly.type
_entity_poly.pdbx_seq_one_letter_code
_entity_poly.pdbx_strand_id
1 'polypeptide(L)'
;MPRSAASQRLETAAAQLEQAAGLLGESGTLSSEDREAYLESAHYVRLVAGPGGWRRLQASGGSSGPTKNMALTLDKNLKGALVAASEEFETPLSQVVAEGFQAVLNGTWTPPRVPRNLNAELATLNVRVDKGLADQVQALAVELQERLGYRVNQSRIAVSYLAWDLGVEQPGVGEDVLYLALPKPLAEYLESRAASEGVTLREVAEDGIRALLDGSWSPEFTERPRTASGTYKAQYASGPNGEVERAGMSIRVDGELLDSLREWVARMAQDVDFPMHPGKVVRRILTDRLGDPAA
;
A
#
# COMPACT_ATOMS: atom_id res chain seq x y z
N MET A 1 6.72 3.58 17.58
CA MET A 1 6.13 2.49 18.40
C MET A 1 7.24 1.60 18.94
N PRO A 2 7.22 1.20 20.21
CA PRO A 2 8.23 0.28 20.75
C PRO A 2 8.16 -1.06 20.01
N ARG A 3 9.31 -1.60 19.58
CA ARG A 3 9.41 -2.94 18.97
C ARG A 3 8.88 -3.96 19.97
N SER A 4 8.14 -4.97 19.50
CA SER A 4 7.67 -6.04 20.37
C SER A 4 8.85 -6.80 20.98
N ALA A 5 8.70 -7.32 22.19
CA ALA A 5 9.72 -8.14 22.83
C ALA A 5 10.12 -9.37 21.97
N ALA A 6 9.20 -9.86 21.14
CA ALA A 6 9.48 -10.93 20.17
C ALA A 6 10.43 -10.47 19.05
N SER A 7 10.22 -9.28 18.49
CA SER A 7 11.11 -8.70 17.47
C SER A 7 12.51 -8.45 18.02
N GLN A 8 12.62 -7.94 19.25
CA GLN A 8 13.91 -7.74 19.92
C GLN A 8 14.67 -9.06 20.17
N ARG A 9 13.96 -10.14 20.53
CA ARG A 9 14.56 -11.48 20.69
C ARG A 9 15.08 -12.03 19.37
N LEU A 10 14.37 -11.83 18.26
CA LEU A 10 14.79 -12.28 16.94
C LEU A 10 15.99 -11.48 16.41
N GLU A 11 16.01 -10.16 16.63
CA GLU A 11 17.18 -9.32 16.30
C GLU A 11 18.42 -9.76 17.11
N THR A 12 18.23 -10.05 18.40
CA THR A 12 19.30 -10.57 19.26
C THR A 12 19.80 -11.93 18.77
N ALA A 13 18.90 -12.83 18.36
CA ALA A 13 19.26 -14.13 17.82
C ALA A 13 20.04 -14.02 16.49
N ALA A 14 19.63 -13.11 15.60
CA ALA A 14 20.37 -12.84 14.37
C ALA A 14 21.78 -12.32 14.63
N ALA A 15 21.94 -11.38 15.58
CA ALA A 15 23.25 -10.87 15.97
C ALA A 15 24.15 -11.95 16.58
N GLN A 16 23.58 -12.86 17.39
CA GLN A 16 24.31 -13.99 17.96
C GLN A 16 24.79 -14.98 16.90
N LEU A 17 23.99 -15.25 15.86
CA LEU A 17 24.38 -16.11 14.73
C LEU A 17 25.55 -15.53 13.94
N GLU A 18 25.55 -14.22 13.68
CA GLU A 18 26.68 -13.56 13.01
C GLU A 18 27.94 -13.54 13.85
N GLN A 19 27.81 -13.26 15.15
CA GLN A 19 28.94 -13.29 16.08
C GLN A 19 29.54 -14.70 16.16
N ALA A 20 28.70 -15.74 16.21
CA ALA A 20 29.15 -17.13 16.19
C ALA A 20 29.87 -17.47 14.87
N ALA A 21 29.34 -17.05 13.72
CA ALA A 21 29.96 -17.24 12.42
C ALA A 21 31.34 -16.55 12.31
N GLY A 22 31.48 -15.36 12.90
CA GLY A 22 32.76 -14.64 12.98
C GLY A 22 33.79 -15.36 13.84
N LEU A 23 33.44 -15.70 15.09
CA LEU A 23 34.34 -16.36 16.04
C LEU A 23 34.81 -17.73 15.54
N LEU A 24 33.90 -18.50 14.94
CA LEU A 24 34.22 -19.84 14.44
C LEU A 24 35.03 -19.81 13.12
N GLY A 25 34.91 -18.73 12.35
CA GLY A 25 35.72 -18.48 11.17
C GLY A 25 37.17 -18.11 11.53
N GLU A 26 37.37 -17.35 12.61
CA GLU A 26 38.71 -16.95 13.09
C GLU A 26 39.48 -18.11 13.74
N SER A 27 38.79 -19.06 14.37
CA SER A 27 39.41 -20.25 14.97
C SER A 27 39.77 -21.36 13.97
N GLY A 28 39.40 -21.21 12.68
CA GLY A 28 39.64 -22.22 11.64
C GLY A 28 38.84 -23.52 11.84
N THR A 29 37.84 -23.50 12.71
CA THR A 29 37.05 -24.69 13.10
C THR A 29 35.83 -24.93 12.23
N LEU A 30 35.37 -23.91 11.49
CA LEU A 30 34.25 -24.05 10.55
C LEU A 30 34.76 -24.11 9.12
N SER A 31 34.15 -24.96 8.30
CA SER A 31 34.34 -24.91 6.86
C SER A 31 33.76 -23.60 6.29
N SER A 32 34.20 -23.22 5.09
CA SER A 32 33.61 -22.07 4.38
C SER A 32 32.11 -22.24 4.11
N GLU A 33 31.68 -23.47 3.87
CA GLU A 33 30.29 -23.84 3.61
C GLU A 33 29.41 -23.68 4.86
N ASP A 34 29.90 -24.14 6.02
CA ASP A 34 29.20 -23.94 7.29
C ASP A 34 29.07 -22.45 7.65
N ARG A 35 30.11 -21.65 7.36
CA ARG A 35 30.08 -20.20 7.62
C ARG A 35 29.04 -19.52 6.75
N GLU A 36 28.94 -19.90 5.48
CA GLU A 36 27.93 -19.40 4.55
C GLU A 36 26.52 -19.77 5.02
N ALA A 37 26.30 -21.02 5.45
CA ALA A 37 25.02 -21.46 6.00
C ALA A 37 24.58 -20.70 7.27
N TYR A 38 25.52 -20.33 8.14
CA TYR A 38 25.23 -19.50 9.33
C TYR A 38 24.84 -18.07 8.95
N LEU A 39 25.53 -17.46 7.99
CA LEU A 39 25.20 -16.12 7.49
C LEU A 39 23.85 -16.12 6.77
N GLU A 40 23.56 -17.17 6.00
CA GLU A 40 22.26 -17.38 5.37
C GLU A 40 21.15 -17.52 6.42
N SER A 41 21.38 -18.32 7.47
CA SER A 41 20.44 -18.47 8.60
C SER A 41 20.19 -17.14 9.33
N ALA A 42 21.24 -16.35 9.59
CA ALA A 42 21.11 -15.03 10.20
C ALA A 42 20.30 -14.07 9.30
N HIS A 43 20.52 -14.13 7.99
CA HIS A 43 19.74 -13.39 7.00
C HIS A 43 18.25 -13.74 7.07
N TYR A 44 17.89 -15.04 7.10
CA TYR A 44 16.48 -15.45 7.23
C TYR A 44 15.86 -15.03 8.57
N VAL A 45 16.60 -15.13 9.69
CA VAL A 45 16.10 -14.67 10.99
C VAL A 45 15.79 -13.17 10.96
N ARG A 46 16.65 -12.34 10.34
CA ARG A 46 16.38 -10.91 10.14
C ARG A 46 15.19 -10.66 9.24
N LEU A 47 15.04 -11.45 8.19
CA LEU A 47 13.94 -11.34 7.24
C LEU A 47 12.59 -11.59 7.91
N VAL A 48 12.54 -12.53 8.87
CA VAL A 48 11.37 -12.83 9.71
C VAL A 48 11.18 -11.78 10.82
N ALA A 49 12.27 -11.29 11.41
CA ALA A 49 12.26 -10.30 12.49
C ALA A 49 11.87 -8.89 12.01
N GLY A 50 12.13 -8.58 10.75
CA GLY A 50 11.82 -7.30 10.13
C GLY A 50 10.32 -7.04 10.01
N PRO A 51 9.90 -5.79 9.78
CA PRO A 51 8.50 -5.43 9.56
C PRO A 51 7.86 -6.34 8.50
N GLY A 52 6.75 -7.01 8.84
CA GLY A 52 6.04 -7.92 7.95
C GLY A 52 6.67 -9.30 7.74
N GLY A 53 7.88 -9.57 8.27
CA GLY A 53 8.59 -10.83 8.09
C GLY A 53 7.83 -12.08 8.54
N TRP A 54 7.17 -12.01 9.70
CA TRP A 54 6.31 -13.09 10.18
C TRP A 54 5.08 -13.33 9.29
N ARG A 55 4.45 -12.27 8.77
CA ARG A 55 3.31 -12.40 7.84
C ARG A 55 3.73 -13.05 6.54
N ARG A 56 4.94 -12.77 6.07
CA ARG A 56 5.53 -13.41 4.89
C ARG A 56 5.79 -14.89 5.14
N LEU A 57 6.35 -15.27 6.28
CA LEU A 57 6.55 -16.69 6.60
C LEU A 57 5.23 -17.47 6.66
N GLN A 58 4.15 -16.81 7.12
CA GLN A 58 2.80 -17.37 7.05
C GLN A 58 2.25 -17.44 5.61
N ALA A 59 2.57 -16.47 4.75
CA ALA A 59 2.15 -16.46 3.35
C ALA A 59 2.95 -17.45 2.48
N SER A 60 4.27 -17.57 2.70
CA SER A 60 5.21 -18.43 1.98
C SER A 60 5.21 -19.87 2.48
N GLY A 61 4.79 -20.09 3.74
CA GLY A 61 4.50 -21.43 4.27
C GLY A 61 3.37 -22.16 3.52
N GLY A 62 2.75 -21.47 2.55
CA GLY A 62 1.54 -21.91 1.89
C GLY A 62 0.42 -21.95 2.91
N SER A 63 -0.58 -21.08 2.77
CA SER A 63 -1.89 -21.56 3.20
C SER A 63 -2.19 -22.76 2.29
N SER A 64 -1.85 -23.96 2.74
CA SER A 64 -2.30 -25.21 2.11
C SER A 64 -3.80 -25.40 2.30
N GLY A 65 -4.47 -24.43 2.92
CA GLY A 65 -5.90 -24.35 3.05
C GLY A 65 -6.58 -24.11 1.70
N PRO A 66 -7.84 -24.55 1.57
CA PRO A 66 -8.62 -24.29 0.37
C PRO A 66 -8.75 -22.77 0.15
N THR A 67 -8.43 -22.29 -1.05
CA THR A 67 -8.70 -20.90 -1.45
C THR A 67 -10.13 -20.77 -1.96
N LYS A 68 -10.79 -19.65 -1.67
CA LYS A 68 -12.09 -19.25 -2.18
C LYS A 68 -11.91 -18.19 -3.27
N ASN A 69 -12.49 -18.41 -4.46
CA ASN A 69 -12.62 -17.35 -5.46
C ASN A 69 -13.75 -16.41 -5.02
N MET A 70 -13.42 -15.15 -4.81
CA MET A 70 -14.36 -14.10 -4.41
C MET A 70 -14.53 -13.12 -5.57
N ALA A 71 -15.77 -13.04 -6.08
CA ALA A 71 -16.16 -12.05 -7.06
C ALA A 71 -16.51 -10.73 -6.35
N LEU A 72 -15.76 -9.68 -6.64
CA LEU A 72 -16.01 -8.32 -6.18
C LEU A 72 -16.70 -7.56 -7.30
N THR A 73 -17.93 -7.12 -7.10
CA THR A 73 -18.64 -6.24 -8.05
C THR A 73 -18.45 -4.80 -7.62
N LEU A 74 -17.84 -3.99 -8.47
CA LEU A 74 -17.53 -2.59 -8.22
C LEU A 74 -17.63 -1.77 -9.52
N ASP A 75 -17.48 -0.45 -9.41
CA ASP A 75 -17.40 0.44 -10.57
C ASP A 75 -16.21 0.04 -11.48
N LYS A 76 -16.42 0.13 -12.80
CA LYS A 76 -15.42 -0.26 -13.81
C LYS A 76 -14.17 0.60 -13.76
N ASN A 77 -14.30 1.90 -13.52
CA ASN A 77 -13.15 2.80 -13.40
C ASN A 77 -12.38 2.50 -12.11
N LEU A 78 -13.10 2.24 -11.01
CA LEU A 78 -12.48 1.79 -9.76
C LEU A 78 -11.73 0.47 -9.96
N LYS A 79 -12.27 -0.49 -10.71
CA LYS A 79 -11.57 -1.74 -11.04
C LYS A 79 -10.28 -1.46 -11.81
N GLY A 80 -10.34 -0.61 -12.84
CA GLY A 80 -9.16 -0.23 -13.62
C GLY A 80 -8.09 0.42 -12.74
N ALA A 81 -8.47 1.34 -11.86
CA ALA A 81 -7.56 2.01 -10.94
C ALA A 81 -6.93 1.04 -9.91
N LEU A 82 -7.70 0.11 -9.34
CA LEU A 82 -7.18 -0.88 -8.41
C LEU A 82 -6.17 -1.83 -9.08
N VAL A 83 -6.44 -2.27 -10.31
CA VAL A 83 -5.53 -3.13 -11.07
C VAL A 83 -4.25 -2.36 -11.41
N ALA A 84 -4.37 -1.13 -11.92
CA ALA A 84 -3.22 -0.30 -12.24
C ALA A 84 -2.35 -0.01 -11.01
N ALA A 85 -2.94 0.31 -9.87
CA ALA A 85 -2.20 0.52 -8.64
C ALA A 85 -1.52 -0.77 -8.14
N SER A 86 -2.21 -1.91 -8.23
CA SER A 86 -1.61 -3.22 -7.89
C SER A 86 -0.41 -3.55 -8.77
N GLU A 87 -0.47 -3.24 -10.07
CA GLU A 87 0.66 -3.37 -11.00
C GLU A 87 1.79 -2.40 -10.66
N GLU A 88 1.48 -1.13 -10.37
CA GLU A 88 2.47 -0.10 -10.01
C GLU A 88 3.27 -0.48 -8.76
N PHE A 89 2.61 -1.07 -7.76
CA PHE A 89 3.25 -1.50 -6.51
C PHE A 89 3.68 -2.97 -6.51
N GLU A 90 3.54 -3.68 -7.63
CA GLU A 90 3.83 -5.12 -7.77
C GLU A 90 3.20 -5.98 -6.64
N THR A 91 2.05 -5.55 -6.12
CA THR A 91 1.41 -6.18 -4.95
C THR A 91 0.15 -6.90 -5.39
N PRO A 92 0.06 -8.24 -5.25
CA PRO A 92 -1.12 -8.98 -5.67
C PRO A 92 -2.38 -8.56 -4.92
N LEU A 93 -3.47 -8.28 -5.65
CA LEU A 93 -4.77 -7.90 -5.07
C LEU A 93 -5.28 -8.90 -4.00
N SER A 94 -5.02 -10.20 -4.19
CA SER A 94 -5.36 -11.25 -3.23
C SER A 94 -4.66 -11.07 -1.88
N GLN A 95 -3.39 -10.64 -1.90
CA GLN A 95 -2.61 -10.38 -0.70
C GLN A 95 -3.18 -9.17 0.05
N VAL A 96 -3.45 -8.06 -0.66
CA VAL A 96 -4.02 -6.85 -0.05
C VAL A 96 -5.38 -7.13 0.59
N VAL A 97 -6.23 -7.93 -0.06
CA VAL A 97 -7.53 -8.33 0.52
C VAL A 97 -7.34 -9.19 1.76
N ALA A 98 -6.39 -10.14 1.75
CA ALA A 98 -6.10 -10.96 2.93
C ALA A 98 -5.59 -10.10 4.10
N GLU A 99 -4.74 -9.11 3.83
CA GLU A 99 -4.28 -8.13 4.81
C GLU A 99 -5.45 -7.30 5.38
N GLY A 100 -6.36 -6.84 4.53
CA GLY A 100 -7.56 -6.13 4.95
C GLY A 100 -8.49 -6.96 5.83
N PHE A 101 -8.66 -8.24 5.48
CA PHE A 101 -9.43 -9.18 6.30
C PHE A 101 -8.81 -9.36 7.68
N GLN A 102 -7.49 -9.54 7.75
CA GLN A 102 -6.77 -9.60 9.02
C GLN A 102 -6.87 -8.29 9.82
N ALA A 103 -6.78 -7.13 9.16
CA ALA A 103 -6.89 -5.84 9.83
C ALA A 103 -8.28 -5.62 10.46
N VAL A 104 -9.34 -6.08 9.79
CA VAL A 104 -10.71 -6.05 10.34
C VAL A 104 -10.85 -7.01 11.52
N LEU A 105 -10.38 -8.26 11.39
CA LEU A 105 -10.45 -9.26 12.45
C LEU A 105 -9.71 -8.82 13.71
N ASN A 106 -8.56 -8.17 13.55
CA ASN A 106 -7.76 -7.63 14.66
C ASN A 106 -8.29 -6.30 15.21
N GLY A 107 -9.34 -5.73 14.61
CA GLY A 107 -9.89 -4.43 15.00
C GLY A 107 -8.98 -3.23 14.74
N THR A 108 -7.90 -3.40 13.96
CA THR A 108 -6.95 -2.33 13.63
C THR A 108 -7.45 -1.44 12.50
N TRP A 109 -8.49 -1.86 11.77
CA TRP A 109 -9.13 -1.08 10.72
C TRP A 109 -10.64 -1.33 10.70
N THR A 110 -11.41 -0.29 10.42
CA THR A 110 -12.88 -0.35 10.33
C THR A 110 -13.31 0.10 8.94
N PRO A 111 -14.17 -0.67 8.23
CA PRO A 111 -14.57 -0.33 6.87
C PRO A 111 -15.40 0.95 6.86
N PRO A 112 -15.11 1.93 5.98
CA PRO A 112 -15.89 3.15 5.90
C PRO A 112 -17.31 2.90 5.36
N ARG A 113 -18.21 3.85 5.61
CA ARG A 113 -19.52 3.86 4.97
C ARG A 113 -19.37 4.29 3.52
N VAL A 114 -19.59 3.35 2.60
CA VAL A 114 -19.57 3.62 1.15
C VAL A 114 -21.01 3.84 0.66
N PRO A 115 -21.34 5.01 0.08
CA PRO A 115 -22.63 5.24 -0.54
C PRO A 115 -22.79 4.35 -1.77
N ARG A 116 -24.03 4.01 -2.10
CA ARG A 116 -24.32 3.21 -3.30
C ARG A 116 -24.39 4.14 -4.50
N ASN A 117 -23.45 4.02 -5.43
CA ASN A 117 -23.58 4.66 -6.73
C ASN A 117 -24.52 3.82 -7.62
N LEU A 118 -25.72 4.33 -7.90
CA LEU A 118 -26.72 3.63 -8.70
C LEU A 118 -26.48 3.76 -10.20
N ASN A 119 -25.67 4.73 -10.63
CA ASN A 119 -25.43 5.06 -12.04
C ASN A 119 -24.07 4.54 -12.55
N ALA A 120 -23.29 3.88 -11.68
CA ALA A 120 -21.98 3.34 -12.04
C ALA A 120 -22.08 2.15 -13.02
N GLU A 121 -21.21 2.11 -14.02
CA GLU A 121 -21.00 0.91 -14.84
C GLU A 121 -20.28 -0.14 -13.98
N LEU A 122 -20.95 -1.24 -13.67
CA LEU A 122 -20.39 -2.27 -12.78
C LEU A 122 -19.54 -3.28 -13.55
N ALA A 123 -18.41 -3.64 -12.96
CA ALA A 123 -17.51 -4.69 -13.41
C ALA A 123 -17.18 -5.66 -12.26
N THR A 124 -16.84 -6.90 -12.63
CA THR A 124 -16.40 -7.93 -11.66
C THR A 124 -14.88 -8.02 -11.63
N LEU A 125 -14.32 -8.01 -10.43
CA LEU A 125 -12.92 -8.29 -10.12
C LEU A 125 -12.87 -9.59 -9.30
N ASN A 126 -12.16 -10.61 -9.79
CA ASN A 126 -12.02 -11.88 -9.09
C ASN A 126 -10.72 -11.89 -8.28
N VAL A 127 -10.81 -12.21 -6.99
CA VAL A 127 -9.65 -12.38 -6.10
C VAL A 127 -9.72 -13.73 -5.41
N ARG A 128 -8.57 -14.38 -5.21
CA ARG A 128 -8.47 -15.63 -4.45
C ARG A 128 -7.97 -15.33 -3.05
N VAL A 129 -8.72 -15.76 -2.05
CA VAL A 129 -8.37 -15.57 -0.63
C VAL A 129 -8.48 -16.90 0.11
N ASP A 130 -7.79 -17.03 1.23
CA ASP A 130 -7.96 -18.19 2.10
C ASP A 130 -9.43 -18.33 2.53
N LYS A 131 -10.00 -19.54 2.38
CA LYS A 131 -11.41 -19.78 2.68
C LYS A 131 -11.71 -19.58 4.17
N GLY A 132 -10.84 -20.07 5.05
CA GLY A 132 -11.03 -19.93 6.50
C GLY A 132 -11.01 -18.47 6.94
N LEU A 133 -10.06 -17.70 6.40
CA LEU A 133 -9.98 -16.26 6.62
C LEU A 133 -11.25 -15.55 6.13
N ALA A 134 -11.70 -15.87 4.91
CA ALA A 134 -12.93 -15.32 4.38
C ALA A 134 -14.10 -15.64 5.33
N ASP A 135 -14.32 -16.92 5.66
CA ASP A 135 -15.46 -17.34 6.47
C ASP A 135 -15.48 -16.67 7.87
N GLN A 136 -14.31 -16.45 8.48
CA GLN A 136 -14.19 -15.64 9.72
C GLN A 136 -14.65 -14.19 9.51
N VAL A 137 -14.19 -13.53 8.44
CA VAL A 137 -14.65 -12.16 8.12
C VAL A 137 -16.14 -12.10 7.80
N GLN A 138 -16.71 -13.15 7.19
CA GLN A 138 -18.15 -13.21 6.93
C GLN A 138 -18.96 -13.22 8.21
N ALA A 139 -18.51 -13.95 9.23
CA ALA A 139 -19.14 -13.98 10.54
C ALA A 139 -19.04 -12.60 11.22
N LEU A 140 -17.83 -12.03 11.29
CA LEU A 140 -17.60 -10.71 11.90
C LEU A 140 -18.35 -9.59 11.17
N ALA A 141 -18.55 -9.68 9.85
CA ALA A 141 -19.27 -8.67 9.08
C ALA A 141 -20.71 -8.45 9.56
N VAL A 142 -21.37 -9.49 10.11
CA VAL A 142 -22.72 -9.39 10.67
C VAL A 142 -22.70 -8.53 11.94
N GLU A 143 -21.77 -8.82 12.86
CA GLU A 143 -21.58 -8.06 14.09
C GLU A 143 -21.17 -6.60 13.79
N LEU A 144 -20.30 -6.40 12.80
CA LEU A 144 -19.91 -5.06 12.35
C LEU A 144 -21.08 -4.27 11.77
N GLN A 145 -21.96 -4.92 11.01
CA GLN A 145 -23.14 -4.26 10.45
C GLN A 145 -24.07 -3.75 11.57
N GLU A 146 -24.31 -4.57 12.60
CA GLU A 146 -25.12 -4.16 13.75
C GLU A 146 -24.47 -3.02 14.53
N ARG A 147 -23.16 -3.13 14.80
CA ARG A 147 -22.40 -2.12 15.55
C ARG A 147 -22.30 -0.78 14.82
N LEU A 148 -22.09 -0.81 13.50
CA LEU A 148 -21.80 0.39 12.71
C LEU A 148 -23.08 1.03 12.12
N GLY A 149 -24.21 0.33 12.15
CA GLY A 149 -25.49 0.85 11.67
C GLY A 149 -25.59 1.00 10.14
N TYR A 150 -24.69 0.38 9.39
CA TYR A 150 -24.75 0.31 7.92
C TYR A 150 -24.32 -1.05 7.41
N ARG A 151 -24.74 -1.37 6.17
CA ARG A 151 -24.44 -2.66 5.55
C ARG A 151 -22.93 -2.88 5.39
N VAL A 152 -22.41 -3.90 6.05
CA VAL A 152 -21.02 -4.38 5.93
C VAL A 152 -21.06 -5.83 5.44
N ASN A 153 -20.21 -6.15 4.46
CA ASN A 153 -20.01 -7.51 3.99
C ASN A 153 -18.56 -7.70 3.53
N GLN A 154 -18.16 -8.94 3.27
CA GLN A 154 -16.81 -9.28 2.82
C GLN A 154 -16.37 -8.47 1.60
N SER A 155 -17.23 -8.34 0.59
CA SER A 155 -16.90 -7.61 -0.64
C SER A 155 -16.65 -6.13 -0.37
N ARG A 156 -17.45 -5.49 0.49
CA ARG A 156 -17.26 -4.08 0.89
C ARG A 156 -15.99 -3.89 1.68
N ILE A 157 -15.68 -4.80 2.60
CA ILE A 157 -14.41 -4.80 3.34
C ILE A 157 -13.24 -4.90 2.35
N ALA A 158 -13.27 -5.88 1.46
CA ALA A 158 -12.22 -6.13 0.48
C ALA A 158 -11.99 -4.91 -0.44
N VAL A 159 -13.06 -4.37 -1.05
CA VAL A 159 -12.95 -3.23 -1.97
C VAL A 159 -12.49 -1.97 -1.25
N SER A 160 -13.03 -1.67 -0.07
CA SER A 160 -12.67 -0.44 0.65
C SER A 160 -11.26 -0.50 1.20
N TYR A 161 -10.79 -1.68 1.63
CA TYR A 161 -9.41 -1.86 2.06
C TYR A 161 -8.44 -1.79 0.87
N LEU A 162 -8.78 -2.43 -0.27
CA LEU A 162 -8.01 -2.30 -1.50
C LEU A 162 -7.84 -0.83 -1.91
N ALA A 163 -8.93 -0.07 -1.91
CA ALA A 163 -8.92 1.35 -2.24
C ALA A 163 -8.04 2.16 -1.27
N TRP A 164 -8.21 1.94 0.03
CA TRP A 164 -7.44 2.61 1.08
C TRP A 164 -5.94 2.31 0.99
N ASP A 165 -5.59 1.02 0.91
CA ASP A 165 -4.21 0.54 0.93
C ASP A 165 -3.44 0.86 -0.36
N LEU A 166 -4.14 0.88 -1.51
CA LEU A 166 -3.55 1.25 -2.80
C LEU A 166 -3.65 2.75 -3.11
N GLY A 167 -4.25 3.55 -2.22
CA GLY A 167 -4.41 5.00 -2.44
C GLY A 167 -5.28 5.32 -3.64
N VAL A 168 -6.26 4.45 -3.90
CA VAL A 168 -7.23 4.62 -4.97
C VAL A 168 -8.48 5.21 -4.35
N GLU A 169 -8.96 6.30 -4.92
CA GLU A 169 -10.15 6.98 -4.46
C GLU A 169 -11.40 6.13 -4.70
N GLN A 170 -12.22 5.98 -3.65
CA GLN A 170 -13.51 5.32 -3.74
C GLN A 170 -14.62 6.37 -3.83
N PRO A 171 -15.47 6.34 -4.89
CA PRO A 171 -16.55 7.32 -5.05
C PRO A 171 -17.44 7.42 -3.81
N GLY A 172 -17.59 8.64 -3.31
CA GLY A 172 -18.47 9.00 -2.19
C GLY A 172 -17.95 8.63 -0.78
N VAL A 173 -16.67 8.29 -0.65
CA VAL A 173 -16.02 8.10 0.66
C VAL A 173 -15.15 9.31 0.98
N GLY A 174 -15.66 10.24 1.80
CA GLY A 174 -14.94 11.45 2.19
C GLY A 174 -14.65 12.35 0.98
N GLU A 175 -15.68 13.04 0.49
CA GLU A 175 -15.68 13.79 -0.79
C GLU A 175 -14.56 14.82 -0.91
N ASP A 176 -14.00 15.25 0.21
CA ASP A 176 -12.94 16.23 0.42
C ASP A 176 -11.59 15.62 0.86
N VAL A 177 -11.42 14.29 0.88
CA VAL A 177 -10.18 13.62 1.33
C VAL A 177 -9.58 12.73 0.24
N LEU A 178 -8.36 13.04 -0.17
CA LEU A 178 -7.53 12.19 -1.01
C LEU A 178 -6.69 11.25 -0.16
N TYR A 179 -6.80 9.95 -0.43
CA TYR A 179 -5.92 8.93 0.13
C TYR A 179 -4.81 8.61 -0.87
N LEU A 180 -3.57 8.79 -0.45
CA LEU A 180 -2.37 8.46 -1.21
C LEU A 180 -1.70 7.25 -0.59
N ALA A 181 -1.39 6.24 -1.39
CA ALA A 181 -0.47 5.18 -1.01
C ALA A 181 0.89 5.54 -1.56
N LEU A 182 1.84 5.76 -0.65
CA LEU A 182 3.21 6.12 -0.98
C LEU A 182 4.16 5.10 -0.34
N PRO A 183 5.36 4.90 -0.90
CA PRO A 183 6.45 4.32 -0.14
C PRO A 183 6.60 5.09 1.16
N LYS A 184 6.72 4.36 2.25
CA LYS A 184 6.86 4.95 3.58
C LYS A 184 8.03 5.94 3.68
N PRO A 185 9.23 5.67 3.11
CA PRO A 185 10.31 6.66 3.12
C PRO A 185 9.93 7.96 2.39
N LEU A 186 9.18 7.87 1.29
CA LEU A 186 8.69 9.04 0.57
C LEU A 186 7.63 9.78 1.38
N ALA A 187 6.68 9.07 1.99
CA ALA A 187 5.65 9.66 2.83
C ALA A 187 6.26 10.45 4.00
N GLU A 188 7.18 9.81 4.74
CA GLU A 188 7.91 10.41 5.87
C GLU A 188 8.76 11.61 5.41
N TYR A 189 9.41 11.51 4.25
CA TYR A 189 10.18 12.63 3.67
C TYR A 189 9.28 13.82 3.35
N LEU A 190 8.15 13.61 2.65
CA LEU A 190 7.23 14.69 2.28
C LEU A 190 6.67 15.39 3.51
N GLU A 191 6.27 14.64 4.54
CA GLU A 191 5.80 15.21 5.82
C GLU A 191 6.88 16.05 6.51
N SER A 192 8.09 15.49 6.63
CA SER A 192 9.25 16.18 7.22
C SER A 192 9.60 17.45 6.44
N ARG A 193 9.58 17.37 5.11
CA ARG A 193 9.93 18.48 4.23
C ARG A 193 8.92 19.61 4.32
N ALA A 194 7.63 19.31 4.23
CA ALA A 194 6.56 20.30 4.38
C ALA A 194 6.68 21.02 5.74
N ALA A 195 6.88 20.26 6.83
CA ALA A 195 7.09 20.82 8.16
C ALA A 195 8.32 21.74 8.24
N SER A 196 9.43 21.40 7.57
CA SER A 196 10.64 22.22 7.54
C SER A 196 10.48 23.54 6.78
N GLU A 197 9.57 23.57 5.78
CA GLU A 197 9.23 24.76 5.00
C GLU A 197 8.11 25.59 5.65
N GLY A 198 7.54 25.12 6.76
CA GLY A 198 6.45 25.80 7.45
C GLY A 198 5.12 25.76 6.70
N VAL A 199 4.95 24.80 5.79
CA VAL A 199 3.73 24.58 5.00
C VAL A 199 3.12 23.22 5.32
N THR A 200 1.82 23.08 5.08
CA THR A 200 1.14 21.79 5.19
C THR A 200 1.09 21.08 3.84
N LEU A 201 1.05 19.75 3.84
CA LEU A 201 0.83 18.96 2.62
C LEU A 201 -0.47 19.35 1.90
N ARG A 202 -1.48 19.79 2.65
CA ARG A 202 -2.72 20.34 2.11
C ARG A 202 -2.47 21.59 1.27
N GLU A 203 -1.78 22.58 1.82
CA GLU A 203 -1.49 23.84 1.11
C GLU A 203 -0.70 23.56 -0.17
N VAL A 204 0.34 22.72 -0.09
CA VAL A 204 1.14 22.31 -1.25
C VAL A 204 0.28 21.61 -2.31
N ALA A 205 -0.61 20.70 -1.89
CA ALA A 205 -1.51 20.01 -2.79
C ALA A 205 -2.50 20.98 -3.45
N GLU A 206 -3.20 21.81 -2.68
CA GLU A 206 -4.18 22.76 -3.21
C GLU A 206 -3.54 23.78 -4.16
N ASP A 207 -2.39 24.34 -3.81
CA ASP A 207 -1.68 25.30 -4.66
C ASP A 207 -1.18 24.64 -5.96
N GLY A 208 -0.69 23.40 -5.88
CA GLY A 208 -0.32 22.64 -7.07
C GLY A 208 -1.51 22.28 -7.95
N ILE A 209 -2.67 21.98 -7.36
CA ILE A 209 -3.90 21.72 -8.14
C ILE A 209 -4.35 23.01 -8.83
N ARG A 210 -4.37 24.15 -8.14
CA ARG A 210 -4.69 25.45 -8.77
C ARG A 210 -3.75 25.76 -9.92
N ALA A 211 -2.45 25.60 -9.71
CA ALA A 211 -1.43 25.82 -10.74
C ALA A 211 -1.55 24.85 -11.93
N LEU A 212 -2.02 23.62 -11.70
CA LEU A 212 -2.32 22.67 -12.76
C LEU A 212 -3.53 23.12 -13.59
N LEU A 213 -4.60 23.51 -12.90
CA LEU A 213 -5.87 23.87 -13.53
C LEU A 213 -5.79 25.19 -14.31
N ASP A 214 -4.97 26.15 -13.86
CA ASP A 214 -4.74 27.43 -14.55
C ASP A 214 -3.64 27.35 -15.62
N GLY A 215 -2.92 26.22 -15.72
CA GLY A 215 -1.87 25.97 -16.71
C GLY A 215 -0.53 26.63 -16.39
N SER A 216 -0.38 27.27 -15.23
CA SER A 216 0.92 27.80 -14.76
C SER A 216 1.92 26.71 -14.39
N TRP A 217 1.44 25.47 -14.22
CA TRP A 217 2.25 24.28 -14.05
C TRP A 217 1.70 23.13 -14.89
N SER A 218 2.57 22.50 -15.69
CA SER A 218 2.23 21.35 -16.53
C SER A 218 3.25 20.24 -16.31
N PRO A 219 2.95 19.23 -15.47
CA PRO A 219 3.86 18.12 -15.26
C PRO A 219 3.85 17.17 -16.46
N GLU A 220 5.01 16.58 -16.73
CA GLU A 220 5.10 15.45 -17.64
C GLU A 220 4.63 14.18 -16.92
N PHE A 221 3.43 13.71 -17.26
CA PHE A 221 2.96 12.39 -16.85
C PHE A 221 3.47 11.35 -17.85
N THR A 222 4.65 10.81 -17.60
CA THR A 222 5.14 9.66 -18.35
C THR A 222 4.56 8.37 -17.77
N GLU A 223 4.13 7.45 -18.64
CA GLU A 223 3.97 6.07 -18.21
C GLU A 223 5.34 5.64 -17.72
N ARG A 224 5.47 5.37 -16.41
CA ARG A 224 6.75 4.92 -15.88
C ARG A 224 7.12 3.68 -16.68
N PRO A 225 8.30 3.64 -17.30
CA PRO A 225 8.64 2.53 -18.15
C PRO A 225 8.53 1.28 -17.28
N ARG A 226 7.72 0.31 -17.75
CA ARG A 226 7.67 -1.07 -17.24
C ARG A 226 9.04 -1.70 -17.49
N THR A 227 10.08 -1.17 -16.86
CA THR A 227 11.43 -1.69 -17.03
C THR A 227 11.50 -3.00 -16.29
N ALA A 228 12.19 -3.97 -16.90
CA ALA A 228 12.56 -5.23 -16.26
C ALA A 228 13.45 -5.03 -15.00
N SER A 229 13.85 -3.79 -14.69
CA SER A 229 14.78 -3.44 -13.60
C SER A 229 14.16 -2.65 -12.44
N GLY A 230 12.83 -2.46 -12.38
CA GLY A 230 12.14 -2.05 -11.14
C GLY A 230 12.69 -0.79 -10.48
N THR A 231 12.98 0.29 -11.22
CA THR A 231 13.66 1.49 -10.67
C THR A 231 12.94 2.12 -9.48
N TYR A 232 11.60 2.16 -9.48
CA TYR A 232 10.85 2.67 -8.32
C TYR A 232 10.95 1.75 -7.11
N LYS A 233 10.90 0.44 -7.36
CA LYS A 233 11.11 -0.57 -6.32
C LYS A 233 12.53 -0.47 -5.77
N ALA A 234 13.55 -0.36 -6.62
CA ALA A 234 14.94 -0.22 -6.22
C ALA A 234 15.20 1.02 -5.36
N GLN A 235 14.56 2.16 -5.69
CA GLN A 235 14.74 3.42 -4.96
C GLN A 235 14.15 3.37 -3.54
N TYR A 236 13.00 2.70 -3.35
CA TYR A 236 12.30 2.67 -2.06
C TYR A 236 12.22 1.29 -1.41
N ALA A 237 12.93 0.30 -1.98
CA ALA A 237 13.08 -1.01 -1.40
C ALA A 237 13.80 -0.87 -0.07
N SER A 238 13.06 -1.01 1.02
CA SER A 238 13.61 -0.98 2.36
C SER A 238 13.87 -2.38 2.92
N GLY A 239 13.71 -3.43 2.10
CA GLY A 239 13.82 -4.83 2.53
C GLY A 239 14.69 -5.72 1.63
N PRO A 240 15.19 -6.85 2.16
CA PRO A 240 16.08 -7.78 1.45
C PRO A 240 15.49 -8.39 0.17
N ASN A 241 14.16 -8.34 0.02
CA ASN A 241 13.46 -8.87 -1.16
C ASN A 241 13.05 -7.77 -2.15
N GLY A 242 13.52 -6.53 -1.96
CA GLY A 242 13.12 -5.41 -2.78
C GLY A 242 11.70 -4.88 -2.52
N GLU A 243 10.94 -5.39 -1.54
CA GLU A 243 9.59 -4.88 -1.27
C GLU A 243 9.60 -3.45 -0.73
N VAL A 244 8.61 -2.66 -1.14
CA VAL A 244 8.43 -1.27 -0.73
C VAL A 244 7.38 -1.23 0.38
N GLU A 245 7.78 -0.92 1.62
CA GLU A 245 6.82 -0.66 2.70
C GLU A 245 5.97 0.57 2.33
N ARG A 246 4.64 0.45 2.40
CA ARG A 246 3.71 1.53 2.05
C ARG A 246 3.17 2.23 3.29
N ALA A 247 2.96 3.53 3.17
CA ALA A 247 2.24 4.35 4.14
C ALA A 247 1.04 5.01 3.45
N GLY A 248 -0.13 4.90 4.08
CA GLY A 248 -1.31 5.65 3.68
C GLY A 248 -1.22 7.08 4.20
N MET A 249 -1.36 8.05 3.32
CA MET A 249 -1.36 9.48 3.62
C MET A 249 -2.71 10.07 3.19
N SER A 250 -3.42 10.72 4.10
CA SER A 250 -4.69 11.39 3.81
C SER A 250 -4.50 12.89 3.71
N ILE A 251 -4.91 13.50 2.60
CA ILE A 251 -4.85 14.95 2.37
C ILE A 251 -6.25 15.47 2.15
N ARG A 252 -6.70 16.38 3.02
CA ARG A 252 -7.96 17.10 2.80
C ARG A 252 -7.74 18.19 1.77
N VAL A 253 -8.58 18.24 0.75
CA VAL A 253 -8.57 19.25 -0.32
C VAL A 253 -9.96 19.89 -0.34
N ASP A 254 -10.01 21.18 -0.67
CA ASP A 254 -11.29 21.84 -0.96
C ASP A 254 -12.14 21.04 -1.98
N GLY A 255 -13.45 20.92 -1.71
CA GLY A 255 -14.35 20.07 -2.49
C GLY A 255 -14.49 20.51 -3.94
N GLU A 256 -14.65 21.82 -4.19
CA GLU A 256 -14.79 22.36 -5.55
C GLU A 256 -13.47 22.20 -6.33
N LEU A 257 -12.35 22.40 -5.65
CA LEU A 257 -11.03 22.21 -6.23
C LEU A 257 -10.77 20.74 -6.60
N LEU A 258 -11.19 19.80 -5.74
CA LEU A 258 -11.06 18.37 -5.99
C LEU A 258 -12.00 17.90 -7.11
N ASP A 259 -13.22 18.43 -7.20
CA ASP A 259 -14.12 18.17 -8.33
C ASP A 259 -13.53 18.66 -9.65
N SER A 260 -12.96 19.86 -9.65
CA SER A 260 -12.25 20.41 -10.82
C SER A 260 -11.06 19.54 -11.23
N LEU A 261 -10.32 19.01 -10.25
CA LEU A 261 -9.23 18.06 -10.51
C LEU A 261 -9.77 16.74 -11.10
N ARG A 262 -10.87 16.19 -10.58
CA ARG A 262 -11.49 14.96 -11.11
C ARG A 262 -11.91 15.15 -12.58
N GLU A 263 -12.53 16.28 -12.92
CA GLU A 263 -12.89 16.61 -14.30
C GLU A 263 -11.65 16.76 -15.20
N TRP A 264 -10.61 17.42 -14.71
CA TRP A 264 -9.34 17.55 -15.42
C TRP A 264 -8.71 16.18 -15.68
N VAL A 265 -8.66 15.30 -14.68
CA VAL A 265 -8.13 13.94 -14.78
C VAL A 265 -8.95 13.11 -15.77
N ALA A 266 -10.29 13.22 -15.76
CA ALA A 266 -11.15 12.49 -16.69
C ALA A 266 -10.92 12.89 -18.15
N ARG A 267 -10.60 14.17 -18.41
CA ARG A 267 -10.20 14.63 -19.75
C ARG A 267 -8.81 14.12 -20.12
N MET A 268 -7.82 14.34 -19.24
CA MET A 268 -6.43 13.93 -19.50
C MET A 268 -6.29 12.42 -19.69
N ALA A 269 -7.11 11.61 -19.01
CA ALA A 269 -7.15 10.15 -19.19
C ALA A 269 -7.56 9.71 -20.61
N GLN A 270 -8.10 10.60 -21.44
CA GLN A 270 -8.39 10.33 -22.86
C GLN A 270 -7.15 10.54 -23.74
N ASP A 271 -6.21 11.35 -23.28
CA ASP A 271 -5.00 11.73 -24.01
C ASP A 271 -3.78 10.89 -23.63
N VAL A 272 -3.89 10.08 -22.55
CA VAL A 272 -2.83 9.18 -22.09
C VAL A 272 -3.24 7.71 -22.18
N ASP A 273 -2.29 6.84 -22.48
CA ASP A 273 -2.51 5.39 -22.60
C ASP A 273 -2.54 4.64 -21.26
N PHE A 274 -2.54 5.35 -20.12
CA PHE A 274 -2.53 4.75 -18.79
C PHE A 274 -3.61 5.32 -17.86
N PRO A 275 -4.12 4.54 -16.89
CA PRO A 275 -5.11 5.03 -15.93
C PRO A 275 -4.56 6.21 -15.11
N MET A 276 -5.33 7.30 -15.08
CA MET A 276 -5.05 8.48 -14.28
C MET A 276 -6.12 8.66 -13.21
N HIS A 277 -5.70 9.03 -12.01
CA HIS A 277 -6.59 9.31 -10.87
C HIS A 277 -6.05 10.51 -10.07
N PRO A 278 -6.92 11.24 -9.34
CA PRO A 278 -6.52 12.43 -8.56
C PRO A 278 -5.32 12.19 -7.64
N GLY A 279 -5.29 11.03 -6.95
CA GLY A 279 -4.17 10.68 -6.08
C GLY A 279 -2.80 10.65 -6.80
N LYS A 280 -2.75 10.18 -8.05
CA LYS A 280 -1.51 10.17 -8.86
C LYS A 280 -1.04 11.57 -9.20
N VAL A 281 -1.98 12.47 -9.51
CA VAL A 281 -1.69 13.89 -9.76
C VAL A 281 -1.18 14.58 -8.50
N VAL A 282 -1.86 14.39 -7.37
CA VAL A 282 -1.44 15.01 -6.10
C VAL A 282 -0.09 14.47 -5.64
N ARG A 283 0.16 13.17 -5.79
CA ARG A 283 1.50 12.63 -5.54
C ARG A 283 2.56 13.33 -6.39
N ARG A 284 2.31 13.55 -7.69
CA ARG A 284 3.24 14.26 -8.57
C ARG A 284 3.46 15.70 -8.14
N ILE A 285 2.39 16.40 -7.74
CA ILE A 285 2.47 17.75 -7.16
C ILE A 285 3.42 17.76 -5.97
N LEU A 286 3.19 16.86 -5.00
CA LEU A 286 3.98 16.80 -3.78
C LEU A 286 5.46 16.53 -4.08
N THR A 287 5.75 15.57 -4.96
CA THR A 287 7.14 15.25 -5.32
C THR A 287 7.83 16.36 -6.10
N ASP A 288 7.12 17.07 -6.99
CA ASP A 288 7.73 18.16 -7.77
C ASP A 288 7.97 19.42 -6.91
N ARG A 289 7.12 19.66 -5.91
CA ARG A 289 7.19 20.85 -5.04
C ARG A 289 8.10 20.66 -3.84
N LEU A 290 8.08 19.49 -3.21
CA LEU A 290 8.85 19.17 -2.00
C LEU A 290 10.11 18.32 -2.31
N GLY A 291 10.26 17.86 -3.54
CA GLY A 291 11.33 16.99 -3.96
C GLY A 291 11.09 15.51 -3.64
N ASP A 292 12.14 14.72 -3.82
CA ASP A 292 12.18 13.28 -3.59
C ASP A 292 13.34 13.01 -2.62
N PRO A 293 13.23 12.10 -1.62
CA PRO A 293 14.41 11.62 -0.90
C PRO A 293 15.46 11.17 -1.93
N ALA A 294 16.66 11.76 -1.84
CA ALA A 294 17.76 11.45 -2.75
C ALA A 294 17.94 9.92 -2.84
N ALA A 295 17.89 9.40 -4.06
CA ALA A 295 18.10 7.99 -4.38
C ALA A 295 19.52 7.53 -4.04
#